data_AF-A0A7S0WMF1-F1
#
_entry.id   AF-A0A7S0WMF1-F1
#
_cell.length_a   1.000
_cell.length_b   1.000
_cell.length_c   1.000
_cell.angle_alpha   90.00
_cell.angle_beta   90.00
_cell.angle_gamma   90.00
#
_symmetry.space_group_name_H-M   'P 1'
#
loop_
_entity.id
_entity.type
_entity.pdbx_description
1 polymer ?
#
loop_
_entity_poly.entity_id
_entity_poly.type
_entity_poly.pdbx_seq_one_letter_code
_entity_poly.pdbx_strand_id
1 'polypeptide(L)'
;TSGSSTSGGTSGSSTSGGTSGSSPSGSPSPSPSSNGGTSSNSGVSAGGAQKPMRLVTKWHQLEDGKAYQLDSSGPLRNITAMRQELTHLRKRREEEFMLAVRDKVSQFPNNEECQLAPELRILAGPSGRDEMELDGVVTCRDTIYITSHKTHTDAMTPVNRLNAAVESIYAKSTDPAYTLTKYAAFAGKKIVPVFMAEFLDEKQKSRILDQCRSAGVRVGARSGNNISISARMPQAAKPACSMRFRVFV
;
A
#
# COMPACT_ATOMS: atom_id res chain seq x y z
N THR A 1 -7.30 45.80 -47.22
CA THR A 1 -5.86 45.47 -47.41
C THR A 1 -5.59 44.13 -46.76
N SER A 2 -4.79 43.32 -47.42
CA SER A 2 -4.84 41.85 -47.51
C SER A 2 -3.58 41.18 -46.96
N GLY A 3 -3.68 39.86 -46.71
CA GLY A 3 -2.56 38.90 -46.53
C GLY A 3 -2.62 38.19 -45.17
N SER A 4 -3.10 36.96 -44.96
CA SER A 4 -2.95 35.65 -45.61
C SER A 4 -1.54 35.03 -45.54
N SER A 5 -1.39 33.97 -44.75
CA SER A 5 -0.61 32.77 -45.12
C SER A 5 -1.12 31.54 -44.36
N THR A 6 -1.34 30.46 -45.10
CA THR A 6 -1.90 29.15 -44.75
C THR A 6 -0.87 28.03 -44.98
N SER A 7 -1.26 26.80 -44.61
CA SER A 7 -0.76 25.45 -45.00
C SER A 7 0.14 24.74 -43.97
N GLY A 8 0.01 23.43 -43.69
CA GLY A 8 -0.84 22.32 -44.20
C GLY A 8 -0.89 21.19 -43.12
N GLY A 9 -1.91 20.34 -43.02
CA GLY A 9 -2.15 19.13 -43.84
C GLY A 9 -1.16 18.01 -43.44
N THR A 10 -1.55 16.86 -42.88
CA THR A 10 -2.32 15.80 -43.55
C THR A 10 -2.95 14.79 -42.58
N SER A 11 -4.06 14.23 -43.06
CA SER A 11 -4.86 13.12 -42.56
C SER A 11 -4.34 11.75 -43.04
N GLY A 12 -4.68 10.69 -42.30
CA GLY A 12 -4.48 9.30 -42.72
C GLY A 12 -5.48 8.37 -42.03
N SER A 13 -6.54 7.99 -42.75
CA SER A 13 -7.45 6.90 -42.41
C SER A 13 -7.21 5.71 -43.34
N SER A 14 -7.31 4.48 -42.85
CA SER A 14 -7.73 3.36 -43.69
C SER A 14 -8.26 2.17 -42.89
N THR A 15 -9.18 1.51 -43.57
CA THR A 15 -10.21 0.54 -43.21
C THR A 15 -9.80 -0.93 -43.42
N SER A 16 -10.38 -1.81 -42.58
CA SER A 16 -10.97 -3.16 -42.79
C SER A 16 -10.44 -4.19 -43.83
N GLY A 17 -10.46 -5.46 -43.40
CA GLY A 17 -10.57 -6.70 -44.20
C GLY A 17 -9.70 -7.82 -43.59
N GLY A 18 -10.10 -9.06 -43.26
CA GLY A 18 -11.26 -9.88 -43.63
C GLY A 18 -10.81 -11.07 -44.47
N THR A 19 -10.49 -12.23 -43.88
CA THR A 19 -10.41 -13.53 -44.59
C THR A 19 -10.68 -14.73 -43.68
N SER A 20 -11.51 -15.62 -44.22
CA SER A 20 -11.89 -16.96 -43.76
C SER A 20 -11.10 -18.04 -44.54
N GLY A 21 -10.82 -19.20 -43.93
CA GLY A 21 -10.28 -20.36 -44.66
C GLY A 21 -9.91 -21.59 -43.80
N SER A 22 -10.86 -22.52 -43.72
CA SER A 22 -10.77 -24.00 -43.84
C SER A 22 -9.76 -24.88 -43.07
N SER A 23 -10.30 -25.90 -42.37
CA SER A 23 -9.69 -27.15 -41.88
C SER A 23 -9.21 -28.09 -43.02
N PRO A 24 -8.43 -29.19 -42.76
CA PRO A 24 -8.99 -30.44 -42.22
C PRO A 24 -8.06 -31.38 -41.37
N SER A 25 -8.75 -32.25 -40.59
CA SER A 25 -8.50 -33.68 -40.27
C SER A 25 -7.20 -34.20 -39.61
N GLY A 26 -7.39 -34.96 -38.51
CA GLY A 26 -6.46 -36.02 -38.08
C GLY A 26 -6.65 -36.54 -36.64
N SER A 27 -7.62 -37.41 -36.38
CA SER A 27 -7.66 -38.30 -35.19
C SER A 27 -6.73 -39.52 -35.44
N PRO A 28 -6.17 -40.20 -34.42
CA PRO A 28 -6.95 -41.14 -33.58
C PRO A 28 -6.53 -41.24 -32.09
N SER A 29 -7.48 -41.66 -31.25
CA SER A 29 -7.25 -42.24 -29.92
C SER A 29 -6.59 -43.63 -30.01
N PRO A 30 -6.01 -44.13 -28.92
CA PRO A 30 -6.77 -45.07 -28.07
C PRO A 30 -6.52 -44.92 -26.54
N SER A 31 -7.56 -45.21 -25.77
CA SER A 31 -7.51 -45.60 -24.34
C SER A 31 -7.22 -47.12 -24.22
N PRO A 32 -7.21 -47.78 -23.03
CA PRO A 32 -6.93 -47.37 -21.65
C PRO A 32 -5.86 -48.30 -21.00
N SER A 33 -5.37 -47.99 -19.80
CA SER A 33 -4.73 -49.00 -18.92
C SER A 33 -4.96 -48.69 -17.45
N SER A 34 -5.75 -49.56 -16.84
CA SER A 34 -5.90 -49.77 -15.41
C SER A 34 -4.59 -50.25 -14.78
N ASN A 35 -4.24 -49.72 -13.62
CA ASN A 35 -3.56 -50.48 -12.57
C ASN A 35 -3.87 -49.88 -11.21
N GLY A 36 -4.44 -50.72 -10.34
CA GLY A 36 -4.61 -50.45 -8.92
C GLY A 36 -3.37 -50.82 -8.11
N GLY A 37 -3.39 -50.43 -6.83
CA GLY A 37 -2.48 -50.97 -5.81
C GLY A 37 -1.88 -49.90 -4.90
N THR A 38 -2.58 -49.64 -3.78
CA THR A 38 -2.09 -49.56 -2.37
C THR A 38 -0.57 -49.54 -2.15
N SER A 39 0.02 -48.83 -1.19
CA SER A 39 -0.42 -48.18 0.05
C SER A 39 0.86 -47.70 0.74
N SER A 40 0.84 -46.57 1.45
CA SER A 40 1.48 -46.36 2.77
C SER A 40 1.51 -44.87 3.10
N ASN A 41 0.64 -44.42 4.01
CA ASN A 41 0.98 -43.35 4.95
C ASN A 41 0.05 -43.43 6.17
N SER A 42 0.59 -44.08 7.20
CA SER A 42 0.78 -43.54 8.54
C SER A 42 -0.25 -42.53 9.07
N GLY A 43 -1.04 -42.98 10.05
CA GLY A 43 -1.42 -42.17 11.22
C GLY A 43 -2.57 -41.19 11.03
N VAL A 44 -3.81 -41.70 11.02
CA VAL A 44 -5.00 -40.87 11.31
C VAL A 44 -5.53 -41.25 12.69
N SER A 45 -5.31 -40.34 13.64
CA SER A 45 -6.07 -40.26 14.88
C SER A 45 -7.52 -39.86 14.60
N ALA A 46 -8.44 -40.63 15.18
CA ALA A 46 -9.73 -40.24 15.74
C ALA A 46 -10.64 -39.26 14.97
N GLY A 47 -11.68 -39.83 14.36
CA GLY A 47 -13.06 -39.61 14.81
C GLY A 47 -13.61 -38.18 14.74
N GLY A 48 -13.99 -37.75 13.54
CA GLY A 48 -14.96 -36.67 13.34
C GLY A 48 -15.59 -36.82 11.97
N ALA A 49 -16.84 -37.29 11.90
CA ALA A 49 -17.57 -37.37 10.64
C ALA A 49 -17.70 -35.94 10.05
N GLN A 50 -16.91 -35.63 9.03
CA GLN A 50 -17.07 -34.39 8.28
C GLN A 50 -18.46 -34.40 7.65
N LYS A 51 -19.34 -33.51 8.13
CA LYS A 51 -20.61 -33.24 7.45
C LYS A 51 -20.30 -32.90 5.99
N PRO A 52 -21.04 -33.45 5.00
CA PRO A 52 -20.80 -33.14 3.60
C PRO A 52 -20.92 -31.62 3.39
N MET A 53 -19.82 -31.00 2.95
CA MET A 53 -19.83 -29.58 2.59
C MET A 53 -20.77 -29.41 1.40
N ARG A 54 -21.86 -28.67 1.59
CA ARG A 54 -22.83 -28.36 0.55
C ARG A 54 -22.40 -27.06 -0.14
N LEU A 55 -22.15 -27.14 -1.45
CA LEU A 55 -21.88 -25.97 -2.27
C LEU A 55 -23.12 -25.08 -2.35
N VAL A 56 -23.01 -23.84 -1.87
CA VAL A 56 -24.04 -22.80 -2.02
C VAL A 56 -23.66 -21.93 -3.21
N THR A 57 -24.57 -21.82 -4.19
CA THR A 57 -24.31 -21.09 -5.44
C THR A 57 -25.18 -19.83 -5.60
N LYS A 58 -26.17 -19.62 -4.72
CA LYS A 58 -27.11 -18.50 -4.79
C LYS A 58 -27.35 -17.87 -3.41
N TRP A 59 -27.51 -16.55 -3.36
CA TRP A 59 -27.68 -15.79 -2.12
C TRP A 59 -28.82 -16.26 -1.21
N HIS A 60 -29.97 -16.64 -1.78
CA HIS A 60 -31.12 -17.14 -1.02
C HIS A 60 -30.94 -18.54 -0.41
N GLN A 61 -29.79 -19.20 -0.66
CA GLN A 61 -29.44 -20.49 -0.08
C GLN A 61 -28.54 -20.32 1.17
N LEU A 62 -28.19 -19.08 1.51
CA LEU A 62 -27.52 -18.76 2.76
C LEU A 62 -28.56 -18.77 3.89
N GLU A 63 -28.18 -19.38 4.99
CA GLU A 63 -28.95 -19.46 6.22
C GLU A 63 -28.27 -18.54 7.24
N ASP A 64 -29.07 -17.71 7.91
CA ASP A 64 -28.57 -16.75 8.89
C ASP A 64 -27.85 -17.45 10.05
N GLY A 65 -26.73 -16.87 10.48
CA GLY A 65 -25.93 -17.37 11.58
C GLY A 65 -24.98 -18.54 11.23
N LYS A 66 -24.91 -18.98 9.96
CA LYS A 66 -23.94 -20.00 9.53
C LYS A 66 -22.66 -19.39 8.96
N ALA A 67 -21.52 -20.01 9.28
CA ALA A 67 -20.24 -19.69 8.67
C ALA A 67 -20.08 -20.44 7.34
N TYR A 68 -19.74 -19.70 6.29
CA TYR A 68 -19.52 -20.24 4.95
C TYR A 68 -18.05 -20.16 4.58
N GLN A 69 -17.51 -21.25 4.06
CA GLN A 69 -16.18 -21.27 3.45
C GLN A 69 -16.36 -21.14 1.95
N LEU A 70 -15.63 -20.20 1.33
CA LEU A 70 -15.63 -20.04 -0.13
C LEU A 70 -15.05 -21.31 -0.76
N ASP A 71 -15.78 -21.89 -1.72
CA ASP A 71 -15.23 -22.98 -2.53
C ASP A 71 -14.16 -22.41 -3.49
N SER A 72 -12.91 -22.70 -3.15
CA SER A 72 -11.69 -22.34 -3.87
C SER A 72 -11.27 -23.40 -4.91
N SER A 73 -12.21 -24.15 -5.47
CA SER A 73 -11.95 -25.24 -6.43
C SER A 73 -11.61 -24.77 -7.87
N GLY A 74 -10.95 -23.61 -8.05
CA GLY A 74 -10.54 -23.13 -9.37
C GLY A 74 -9.29 -22.23 -9.36
N PRO A 75 -8.27 -22.46 -10.23
CA PRO A 75 -7.00 -21.73 -10.20
C PRO A 75 -7.16 -20.20 -10.32
N LEU A 76 -8.09 -19.73 -11.16
CA LEU A 76 -8.34 -18.29 -11.37
C LEU A 76 -9.11 -17.64 -10.20
N ARG A 77 -9.98 -18.39 -9.52
CA ARG A 77 -10.70 -17.90 -8.33
C ARG A 77 -9.79 -17.87 -7.10
N ASN A 78 -8.83 -18.79 -7.00
CA ASN A 78 -7.81 -18.79 -5.94
C ASN A 78 -6.90 -17.58 -6.03
N ILE A 79 -6.45 -17.21 -7.23
CA ILE A 79 -5.66 -15.99 -7.43
C ILE A 79 -6.46 -14.74 -7.04
N THR A 80 -7.75 -14.69 -7.37
CA THR A 80 -8.61 -13.56 -7.04
C THR A 80 -8.86 -13.46 -5.53
N ALA A 81 -9.16 -14.57 -4.86
CA ALA A 81 -9.33 -14.63 -3.41
C ALA A 81 -8.04 -14.27 -2.66
N MET A 82 -6.88 -14.81 -3.08
CA MET A 82 -5.58 -14.46 -2.52
C MET A 82 -5.27 -12.97 -2.70
N ARG A 83 -5.58 -12.39 -3.87
CA ARG A 83 -5.38 -10.94 -4.11
C ARG A 83 -6.28 -10.08 -3.22
N GLN A 84 -7.54 -10.48 -3.03
CA GLN A 84 -8.46 -9.80 -2.12
C GLN A 84 -7.95 -9.89 -0.68
N GLU A 85 -7.56 -11.08 -0.23
CA GLU A 85 -7.00 -11.30 1.10
C GLU A 85 -5.73 -10.46 1.33
N LEU A 86 -4.79 -10.45 0.38
CA LEU A 86 -3.58 -9.61 0.45
C LEU A 86 -3.92 -8.12 0.50
N THR A 87 -4.94 -7.67 -0.22
CA THR A 87 -5.40 -6.28 -0.19
C THR A 87 -6.00 -5.92 1.17
N HIS A 88 -6.82 -6.80 1.74
CA HIS A 88 -7.39 -6.61 3.07
C HIS A 88 -6.32 -6.63 4.16
N LEU A 89 -5.33 -7.52 4.05
CA LEU A 89 -4.20 -7.57 4.96
C LEU A 89 -3.38 -6.29 4.91
N ARG A 90 -3.14 -5.74 3.72
CA ARG A 90 -2.45 -4.45 3.57
C ARG A 90 -3.22 -3.32 4.26
N LYS A 91 -4.51 -3.18 3.99
CA LYS A 91 -5.35 -2.15 4.62
C LYS A 91 -5.38 -2.28 6.15
N ARG A 92 -5.53 -3.50 6.66
CA ARG A 92 -5.48 -3.77 8.11
C ARG A 92 -4.14 -3.33 8.71
N ARG A 93 -3.01 -3.62 8.05
CA ARG A 93 -1.68 -3.20 8.54
C ARG A 93 -1.50 -1.67 8.51
N GLU A 94 -2.02 -1.00 7.49
CA GLU A 94 -2.07 0.47 7.42
C GLU A 94 -2.88 1.04 8.60
N GLU A 95 -4.04 0.44 8.91
CA GLU A 95 -4.89 0.83 10.04
C GLU A 95 -4.22 0.60 11.40
N GLU A 96 -3.61 -0.56 11.62
CA GLU A 96 -2.82 -0.86 12.82
C GLU A 96 -1.69 0.17 13.00
N PHE A 97 -1.02 0.55 11.91
CA PHE A 97 0.02 1.56 11.94
C PHE A 97 -0.53 2.93 12.32
N MET A 98 -1.64 3.37 11.71
CA MET A 98 -2.29 4.64 12.06
C MET A 98 -2.71 4.69 13.52
N LEU A 99 -3.28 3.60 14.06
CA LEU A 99 -3.67 3.50 15.47
C LEU A 99 -2.44 3.60 16.38
N ALA A 100 -1.36 2.89 16.06
CA ALA A 100 -0.11 2.98 16.82
C ALA A 100 0.50 4.39 16.77
N VAL A 101 0.41 5.08 15.63
CA VAL A 101 0.81 6.48 15.51
C VAL A 101 -0.04 7.36 16.41
N ARG A 102 -1.37 7.30 16.32
CA ARG A 102 -2.30 8.04 17.20
C ARG A 102 -1.96 7.82 18.67
N ASP A 103 -1.91 6.57 19.11
CA ASP A 103 -1.69 6.23 20.51
C ASP A 103 -0.35 6.73 21.02
N LYS A 104 0.69 6.69 20.17
CA LYS A 104 2.00 7.20 20.55
C LYS A 104 2.08 8.72 20.56
N VAL A 105 1.49 9.40 19.58
CA VAL A 105 1.57 10.86 19.49
C VAL A 105 0.68 11.56 20.50
N SER A 106 -0.41 10.93 20.96
CA SER A 106 -1.23 11.41 22.09
C SER A 106 -0.47 11.44 23.42
N GLN A 107 0.65 10.71 23.52
CA GLN A 107 1.53 10.74 24.71
C GLN A 107 2.56 11.88 24.64
N PHE A 108 2.66 12.61 23.53
CA PHE A 108 3.62 13.70 23.42
C PHE A 108 3.07 14.97 24.08
N PRO A 109 3.96 15.79 24.68
CA PRO A 109 3.55 17.09 25.20
C PRO A 109 2.92 17.94 24.10
N ASN A 110 1.83 18.64 24.42
CA ASN A 110 1.07 19.53 23.53
C ASN A 110 0.26 18.84 22.40
N ASN A 111 0.20 17.51 22.40
CA ASN A 111 -0.65 16.75 21.49
C ASN A 111 -1.92 16.28 22.21
N GLU A 112 -2.80 17.23 22.50
CA GLU A 112 -4.14 16.93 23.00
C GLU A 112 -5.06 16.55 21.82
N GLU A 113 -6.02 15.64 22.09
CA GLU A 113 -7.12 15.30 21.18
C GLU A 113 -6.70 14.76 19.80
N CYS A 114 -5.72 13.87 19.74
CA CYS A 114 -5.33 13.24 18.47
C CYS A 114 -6.37 12.19 18.00
N GLN A 115 -6.81 12.32 16.75
CA GLN A 115 -7.82 11.46 16.13
C GLN A 115 -7.36 10.99 14.74
N LEU A 116 -7.87 9.83 14.32
CA LEU A 116 -7.72 9.39 12.93
C LEU A 116 -8.61 10.25 12.04
N ALA A 117 -8.08 10.70 10.89
CA ALA A 117 -8.80 11.52 9.93
C ALA A 117 -8.90 10.80 8.57
N PRO A 118 -9.67 9.68 8.48
CA PRO A 118 -9.77 8.89 7.26
C PRO A 118 -10.32 9.69 6.06
N GLU A 119 -11.13 10.71 6.31
CA GLU A 119 -11.65 11.63 5.31
C GLU A 119 -10.56 12.45 4.62
N LEU A 120 -9.41 12.65 5.25
CA LEU A 120 -8.25 13.37 4.68
C LEU A 120 -7.30 12.46 3.89
N ARG A 121 -7.62 11.18 3.71
CA ARG A 121 -6.78 10.26 2.91
C ARG A 121 -6.78 10.58 1.43
N ILE A 122 -7.90 11.10 0.90
CA ILE A 122 -8.03 11.47 -0.51
C ILE A 122 -8.19 12.98 -0.59
N LEU A 123 -7.22 13.64 -1.19
CA LEU A 123 -7.18 15.09 -1.36
C LEU A 123 -7.47 15.44 -2.81
N ALA A 124 -8.67 16.00 -3.02
CA ALA A 124 -9.10 16.50 -4.32
C ALA A 124 -8.70 17.97 -4.49
N GLY A 125 -8.37 18.33 -5.73
CA GLY A 125 -8.11 19.72 -6.11
C GLY A 125 -9.38 20.56 -6.28
N PRO A 126 -9.25 21.83 -6.69
CA PRO A 126 -10.39 22.75 -6.85
C PRO A 126 -11.39 22.30 -7.92
N SER A 127 -10.93 21.49 -8.88
CA SER A 127 -11.77 20.87 -9.91
C SER A 127 -12.60 19.67 -9.40
N GLY A 128 -12.43 19.27 -8.14
CA GLY A 128 -13.06 18.08 -7.55
C GLY A 128 -12.43 16.75 -7.97
N ARG A 129 -11.36 16.77 -8.77
CA ARG A 129 -10.60 15.56 -9.13
C ARG A 129 -9.62 15.18 -8.04
N ASP A 130 -9.49 13.89 -7.78
CA ASP A 130 -8.49 13.35 -6.87
C ASP A 130 -7.09 13.65 -7.40
N GLU A 131 -6.25 14.25 -6.55
CA GLU A 131 -4.86 14.60 -6.90
C GLU A 131 -3.85 13.82 -6.06
N MET A 132 -4.21 13.45 -4.84
CA MET A 132 -3.32 12.78 -3.91
C MET A 132 -4.07 11.79 -3.01
N GLU A 133 -3.45 10.63 -2.82
CA GLU A 133 -3.88 9.61 -1.86
C GLU A 133 -2.79 9.41 -0.80
N LEU A 134 -3.18 9.40 0.47
CA LEU A 134 -2.34 9.19 1.63
C LEU A 134 -2.66 7.83 2.26
N ASP A 135 -1.62 7.09 2.68
CA ASP A 135 -1.81 5.81 3.37
C ASP A 135 -2.56 6.03 4.70
N GLY A 136 -2.33 7.17 5.38
CA GLY A 136 -3.07 7.52 6.59
C GLY A 136 -2.79 8.92 7.14
N VAL A 137 -3.75 9.45 7.91
CA VAL A 137 -3.69 10.78 8.51
C VAL A 137 -4.17 10.73 9.97
N VAL A 138 -3.37 11.30 10.87
CA VAL A 138 -3.74 11.53 12.26
C VAL A 138 -3.69 13.02 12.53
N THR A 139 -4.82 13.62 12.91
CA THR A 139 -4.90 15.03 13.27
C THR A 139 -4.86 15.18 14.79
N CYS A 140 -4.02 16.08 15.28
CA CYS A 140 -4.09 16.62 16.64
C CYS A 140 -4.48 18.11 16.53
N ARG A 141 -4.46 18.84 17.65
CA ARG A 141 -4.77 20.29 17.69
C ARG A 141 -3.97 21.12 16.67
N ASP A 142 -2.64 21.16 16.84
CA ASP A 142 -1.75 22.01 16.03
C ASP A 142 -0.82 21.22 15.09
N THR A 143 -0.91 19.89 15.12
CA THR A 143 -0.03 19.00 14.35
C THR A 143 -0.84 17.96 13.60
N ILE A 144 -0.47 17.68 12.35
CA ILE A 144 -0.99 16.57 11.55
C ILE A 144 0.15 15.61 11.25
N TYR A 145 -0.07 14.32 11.51
CA TYR A 145 0.85 13.26 11.16
C TYR A 145 0.37 12.56 9.89
N ILE A 146 1.21 12.56 8.86
CA ILE A 146 0.94 11.85 7.61
C ILE A 146 1.76 10.56 7.65
N THR A 147 1.06 9.43 7.60
CA THR A 147 1.68 8.11 7.70
C THR A 147 1.90 7.52 6.31
N SER A 148 3.03 6.88 6.08
CA SER A 148 3.22 5.96 4.97
C SER A 148 3.73 4.61 5.42
N HIS A 149 3.02 3.56 5.02
CA HIS A 149 3.33 2.17 5.34
C HIS A 149 3.72 1.42 4.07
N LYS A 150 4.79 0.63 4.16
CA LYS A 150 5.26 -0.21 3.06
C LYS A 150 5.59 -1.61 3.58
N THR A 151 4.83 -2.60 3.13
CA THR A 151 5.12 -4.01 3.47
C THR A 151 6.48 -4.43 2.94
N HIS A 152 6.76 -4.11 1.67
CA HIS A 152 8.05 -4.31 1.01
C HIS A 152 8.50 -2.98 0.40
N THR A 153 9.82 -2.75 0.36
CA THR A 153 10.38 -1.67 -0.44
C THR A 153 11.74 -2.10 -1.00
N ASP A 154 11.76 -2.31 -2.30
CA ASP A 154 12.96 -2.47 -3.10
C ASP A 154 13.55 -1.11 -3.53
N ALA A 155 12.72 -0.06 -3.51
CA ALA A 155 13.05 1.23 -4.04
C ALA A 155 13.55 2.22 -2.98
N MET A 156 14.50 3.05 -3.41
CA MET A 156 15.05 4.22 -2.70
C MET A 156 14.05 5.36 -2.46
N THR A 157 12.87 5.29 -3.07
CA THR A 157 11.96 6.41 -3.30
C THR A 157 10.85 6.65 -2.28
N PRO A 158 10.46 5.75 -1.35
CA PRO A 158 9.23 5.95 -0.60
C PRO A 158 9.33 7.12 0.40
N VAL A 159 10.48 7.32 1.03
CA VAL A 159 10.71 8.45 1.96
C VAL A 159 10.68 9.77 1.20
N ASN A 160 11.34 9.84 0.04
CA ASN A 160 11.35 11.05 -0.80
C ASN A 160 9.95 11.39 -1.34
N ARG A 161 9.17 10.37 -1.72
CA ARG A 161 7.77 10.56 -2.14
C ARG A 161 6.90 11.08 -1.01
N LEU A 162 7.09 10.58 0.21
CA LEU A 162 6.38 11.08 1.38
C LEU A 162 6.70 12.56 1.65
N ASN A 163 7.97 12.97 1.56
CA ASN A 163 8.33 14.38 1.71
C ASN A 163 7.74 15.25 0.60
N ALA A 164 7.84 14.82 -0.66
CA ALA A 164 7.25 15.56 -1.78
C ALA A 164 5.73 15.72 -1.61
N ALA A 165 5.05 14.71 -1.07
CA ALA A 165 3.64 14.80 -0.72
C ALA A 165 3.39 15.83 0.39
N VAL A 166 4.19 15.83 1.47
CA VAL A 166 4.10 16.82 2.56
C VAL A 166 4.34 18.24 2.04
N GLU A 167 5.38 18.46 1.23
CA GLU A 167 5.68 19.75 0.62
C GLU A 167 4.53 20.23 -0.28
N SER A 168 3.97 19.33 -1.10
CA SER A 168 2.83 19.65 -1.95
C SER A 168 1.58 19.99 -1.14
N ILE A 169 1.30 19.25 -0.06
CA ILE A 169 0.18 19.57 0.84
C ILE A 169 0.38 20.93 1.49
N TYR A 170 1.59 21.21 1.97
CA TYR A 170 1.89 22.50 2.60
C TYR A 170 1.63 23.65 1.62
N ALA A 171 2.22 23.58 0.41
CA ALA A 171 2.04 24.60 -0.62
C ALA A 171 0.56 24.80 -0.98
N LYS A 172 -0.19 23.71 -1.21
CA LYS A 172 -1.61 23.76 -1.57
C LYS A 172 -2.50 24.22 -0.42
N SER A 173 -2.18 23.88 0.83
CA SER A 173 -2.96 24.31 2.00
C SER A 173 -2.92 25.82 2.23
N THR A 174 -1.86 26.48 1.75
CA THR A 174 -1.69 27.94 1.83
C THR A 174 -2.18 28.69 0.59
N ASP A 175 -2.55 27.97 -0.47
CA ASP A 175 -3.00 28.56 -1.73
C ASP A 175 -4.49 28.94 -1.64
N PRO A 176 -4.88 30.20 -1.92
CA PRO A 176 -6.27 30.64 -1.95
C PRO A 176 -7.18 29.77 -2.82
N ALA A 177 -6.67 29.20 -3.91
CA ALA A 177 -7.44 28.35 -4.81
C ALA A 177 -7.94 27.05 -4.15
N TYR A 178 -7.30 26.62 -3.06
CA TYR A 178 -7.58 25.37 -2.35
C TYR A 178 -8.35 25.57 -1.03
N THR A 179 -8.77 26.79 -0.70
CA THR A 179 -9.47 27.13 0.55
C THR A 179 -10.78 26.37 0.78
N LEU A 180 -11.47 25.98 -0.31
CA LEU A 180 -12.71 25.19 -0.25
C LEU A 180 -12.48 23.68 -0.44
N THR A 181 -11.23 23.23 -0.35
CA THR A 181 -10.85 21.81 -0.47
C THR A 181 -10.40 21.24 0.87
N LYS A 182 -10.22 19.92 0.92
CA LYS A 182 -9.65 19.24 2.11
C LYS A 182 -8.23 19.68 2.45
N TYR A 183 -7.49 20.27 1.51
CA TYR A 183 -6.17 20.85 1.80
C TYR A 183 -6.24 21.97 2.85
N ALA A 184 -7.37 22.68 2.97
CA ALA A 184 -7.55 23.72 3.98
C ALA A 184 -7.43 23.21 5.42
N ALA A 185 -7.71 21.92 5.67
CA ALA A 185 -7.57 21.31 7.00
C ALA A 185 -6.11 21.28 7.52
N PHE A 186 -5.14 21.44 6.62
CA PHE A 186 -3.71 21.46 6.92
C PHE A 186 -3.16 22.87 7.14
N ALA A 187 -3.92 23.91 6.78
CA ALA A 187 -3.47 25.29 6.88
C ALA A 187 -3.17 25.67 8.34
N GLY A 188 -2.01 26.31 8.57
CA GLY A 188 -1.57 26.75 9.90
C GLY A 188 -1.14 25.62 10.85
N LYS A 189 -1.21 24.36 10.44
CA LYS A 189 -0.79 23.21 11.26
C LYS A 189 0.60 22.72 10.86
N LYS A 190 1.32 22.18 11.85
CA LYS A 190 2.59 21.50 11.60
C LYS A 190 2.33 20.13 10.98
N ILE A 191 2.90 19.85 9.80
CA ILE A 191 2.80 18.54 9.16
C ILE A 191 4.05 17.71 9.50
N VAL A 192 3.86 16.49 10.01
CA VAL A 192 4.94 15.59 10.41
C VAL A 192 4.83 14.26 9.66
N PRO A 193 5.73 13.94 8.74
CA PRO A 193 5.74 12.64 8.07
C PRO A 193 6.20 11.52 9.02
N VAL A 194 5.51 10.38 8.95
CA VAL A 194 5.83 9.15 9.68
C VAL A 194 5.90 7.99 8.70
N PHE A 195 7.01 7.28 8.66
CA PHE A 195 7.26 6.18 7.74
C PHE A 195 7.50 4.86 8.49
N MET A 196 6.92 3.77 7.99
CA MET A 196 7.23 2.41 8.46
C MET A 196 7.35 1.46 7.28
N ALA A 197 8.36 0.60 7.33
CA ALA A 197 8.49 -0.55 6.44
C ALA A 197 8.78 -1.83 7.24
N GLU A 198 8.18 -2.95 6.82
CA GLU A 198 8.18 -4.19 7.62
C GLU A 198 9.23 -5.21 7.19
N PHE A 199 9.33 -5.50 5.90
CA PHE A 199 10.24 -6.54 5.38
C PHE A 199 11.44 -5.90 4.69
N LEU A 200 12.39 -5.43 5.51
CA LEU A 200 13.67 -4.88 5.06
C LEU A 200 14.80 -5.84 5.43
N ASP A 201 15.73 -6.05 4.52
CA ASP A 201 17.05 -6.56 4.89
C ASP A 201 17.85 -5.50 5.70
N GLU A 202 18.93 -5.91 6.36
CA GLU A 202 19.72 -5.00 7.21
C GLU A 202 20.32 -3.81 6.43
N LYS A 203 20.70 -4.01 5.16
CA LYS A 203 21.25 -2.95 4.31
C LYS A 203 20.18 -1.92 3.94
N GLN A 204 18.99 -2.39 3.57
CA GLN A 204 17.82 -1.56 3.29
C GLN A 204 17.36 -0.80 4.52
N LYS A 205 17.32 -1.47 5.67
CA LYS A 205 16.97 -0.88 6.97
C LYS A 205 17.90 0.28 7.33
N SER A 206 19.22 0.08 7.29
CA SER A 206 20.19 1.16 7.54
C SER A 206 19.95 2.35 6.61
N ARG A 207 19.79 2.08 5.31
CA ARG A 207 19.59 3.11 4.29
C ARG A 207 18.31 3.92 4.52
N ILE A 208 17.20 3.26 4.81
CA ILE A 208 15.91 3.91 5.09
C ILE A 208 15.99 4.74 6.37
N LEU A 209 16.64 4.23 7.41
CA LEU A 209 16.85 4.99 8.64
C LEU A 209 17.65 6.27 8.39
N ASP A 210 18.71 6.20 7.58
CA ASP A 210 19.51 7.37 7.21
C ASP A 210 18.71 8.37 6.37
N GLN A 211 17.90 7.89 5.42
CA GLN A 211 17.00 8.75 4.63
C GLN A 211 15.98 9.45 5.51
N CYS A 212 15.25 8.71 6.34
CA CYS A 212 14.25 9.27 7.25
C CYS A 212 14.89 10.33 8.17
N ARG A 213 16.09 10.04 8.67
CA ARG A 213 16.88 10.99 9.47
C ARG A 213 17.22 12.26 8.69
N SER A 214 17.75 12.15 7.48
CA SER A 214 18.08 13.33 6.65
C SER A 214 16.85 14.17 6.30
N ALA A 215 15.69 13.52 6.21
CA ALA A 215 14.45 14.08 5.73
C ALA A 215 13.55 14.72 6.79
N GLY A 216 13.81 14.52 8.09
CA GLY A 216 12.83 14.95 9.10
C GLY A 216 11.70 13.95 9.35
N VAL A 217 11.80 12.72 8.84
CA VAL A 217 10.72 11.72 8.88
C VAL A 217 10.83 10.86 10.13
N ARG A 218 9.73 10.74 10.89
CA ARG A 218 9.66 9.83 12.04
C ARG A 218 9.58 8.39 11.56
N VAL A 219 10.25 7.49 12.27
CA VAL A 219 10.28 6.07 11.91
C VAL A 219 9.40 5.26 12.86
N GLY A 220 8.52 4.47 12.26
CA GLY A 220 7.82 3.36 12.89
C GLY A 220 8.56 2.04 12.66
N ALA A 221 8.52 1.14 13.64
CA ALA A 221 9.08 -0.20 13.52
C ALA A 221 8.13 -1.22 14.16
N ARG A 222 7.90 -2.33 13.46
CA ARG A 222 7.11 -3.47 13.96
C ARG A 222 8.05 -4.50 14.58
N SER A 223 7.72 -4.97 15.79
CA SER A 223 8.37 -6.09 16.48
C SER A 223 7.29 -7.05 16.96
N GLY A 224 7.10 -8.14 16.22
CA GLY A 224 5.97 -9.06 16.42
C GLY A 224 4.64 -8.32 16.18
N ASN A 225 3.77 -8.32 17.19
CA ASN A 225 2.46 -7.65 17.13
C ASN A 225 2.52 -6.18 17.57
N ASN A 226 3.67 -5.69 18.03
CA ASN A 226 3.80 -4.34 18.54
C ASN A 226 4.38 -3.42 17.47
N ILE A 227 3.81 -2.23 17.34
CA ILE A 227 4.33 -1.15 16.51
C ILE A 227 4.84 -0.03 17.43
N SER A 228 6.09 0.36 17.26
CA SER A 228 6.73 1.44 18.00
C SER A 228 6.99 2.62 17.08
N ILE A 229 6.72 3.85 17.56
CA ILE A 229 7.01 5.08 16.82
C ILE A 229 8.07 5.87 17.57
N SER A 230 9.09 6.30 16.84
CA SER A 230 10.21 7.05 17.41
C SER A 230 9.74 8.41 17.94
N ALA A 231 9.99 8.66 19.24
CA ALA A 231 9.61 9.90 19.92
C ALA A 231 10.40 11.13 19.43
N ARG A 232 11.63 10.89 18.98
CA ARG A 232 12.50 11.87 18.33
C ARG A 232 13.14 11.22 17.11
N MET A 233 13.60 12.05 16.18
CA MET A 233 14.45 11.54 15.12
C MET A 233 15.74 10.97 15.73
N PRO A 234 16.21 9.78 15.32
CA PRO A 234 17.51 9.29 15.74
C PRO A 234 18.56 10.27 15.23
N GLN A 235 19.21 11.02 16.14
CA GLN A 235 20.32 11.89 15.75
C GLN A 235 21.39 11.02 15.09
N ALA A 236 22.02 11.54 14.03
CA ALA A 236 23.18 10.86 13.46
C ALA A 236 24.20 10.73 14.60
N ALA A 237 24.64 9.51 14.89
CA ALA A 237 25.84 9.35 15.68
C ALA A 237 26.91 10.18 14.97
N LYS A 238 27.42 11.22 15.64
CA LYS A 238 28.54 12.00 15.09
C LYS A 238 29.61 10.98 14.73
N PRO A 239 30.12 10.95 13.48
CA PRO A 239 31.23 10.07 13.16
C PRO A 239 32.33 10.40 14.17
N ALA A 240 32.80 9.38 14.90
CA ALA A 240 33.92 9.54 15.81
C ALA A 240 35.03 10.23 15.00
N CYS A 241 35.41 11.42 15.43
CA CYS A 241 36.43 12.22 14.78
C CYS A 241 37.68 11.34 14.68
N SER A 242 38.00 10.87 13.48
CA SER A 242 39.21 10.11 13.21
C SER A 242 40.38 11.03 13.52
N MET A 243 40.95 10.89 14.72
CA MET A 243 42.17 11.58 15.08
C MET A 243 43.29 11.05 14.19
N ARG A 244 43.64 11.84 13.16
CA ARG A 244 44.88 11.66 12.42
C ARG A 244 46.02 12.15 13.32
N PHE A 245 46.73 11.24 13.97
CA PHE A 245 48.03 11.56 14.56
C PHE A 245 49.02 11.79 13.42
N ARG A 246 49.57 13.01 13.34
CA ARG A 246 50.80 13.26 12.58
C ARG A 246 51.97 12.90 13.50
N VAL A 247 52.68 11.84 13.17
CA VAL A 247 53.99 11.56 13.73
C VAL A 247 54.99 12.44 12.97
N PHE A 248 55.69 13.31 13.69
CA PHE A 248 56.91 13.93 13.18
C PHE A 248 58.07 13.03 13.58
N VAL A 249 58.86 12.61 12.59
CA VAL A 249 60.15 11.92 12.76
C VAL A 249 61.24 12.95 12.58
#